data_AF-A0A917S522-F1
#
_entry.id   AF-A0A917S522-F1
#
_cell.length_a   1.000
_cell.length_b   1.000
_cell.length_c   1.000
_cell.angle_alpha   90.00
_cell.angle_beta   90.00
_cell.angle_gamma   90.00
#
_symmetry.space_group_name_H-M   'P 1'
#
loop_
_entity.id
_entity.type
_entity.pdbx_description
1 polymer ?
#
loop_
_entity_poly.entity_id
_entity_poly.type
_entity_poly.pdbx_seq_one_letter_code
_entity_poly.pdbx_strand_id
1 'polypeptide(L)'
;MKSGPTGLPAMVLHIGPHKTGTTTLQAGLGQNRASLREQGVVYPGRQNHELNAATAVSSRTVEPGQSVETSTAAWFEMLDEIRSSGARLGVLSSEFYSETPQERIEWLLERLGSDVQVVITLRPLASILPSQWQQYIQNRLVYPWDEWLQAILSEPRSGKITPTFWLRHRHDLLVRRWVEVAGRERVTVIAVDERDPEFVVRSFEELLDVVPGTLTPRDLRSNRSLALEEVELVRRFNQLYRSAGYTGTDYTTLIRYGAIRRLQEQPVAAGSHSIRLPGWAAQRAGEIARMMVTDIIDSGVKIMGPIRDLDRSARTPADNDPAVDNPTIDSVSADLAARLTVGLVETMGRYTPTRPPDPERAPVLTAIDRRNREQRAAERRRRTESEIEALRHKIDSVRRQIANQPLVAEATRRDLFSELRRRALRRLRPRR
;
A
#
# COMPACT_ATOMS: atom_id res chain seq x y z
N MET A 1 25.09 -22.89 -2.63
CA MET A 1 25.89 -22.38 -1.50
C MET A 1 25.68 -23.32 -0.34
N LYS A 2 26.77 -23.75 0.33
CA LYS A 2 26.70 -24.51 1.57
C LYS A 2 26.39 -23.52 2.70
N SER A 3 25.45 -23.87 3.56
CA SER A 3 25.06 -23.14 4.77
C SER A 3 26.28 -22.64 5.53
N GLY A 4 26.31 -21.34 5.82
CA GLY A 4 27.40 -20.71 6.59
C GLY A 4 27.50 -21.24 8.03
N PRO A 5 28.64 -21.02 8.72
CA PRO A 5 29.01 -21.74 9.95
C PRO A 5 28.20 -21.39 11.22
N THR A 6 27.18 -20.53 11.15
CA THR A 6 26.57 -19.92 12.35
C THR A 6 25.07 -20.14 12.52
N GLY A 7 24.40 -20.86 11.61
CA GLY A 7 22.94 -21.06 11.70
C GLY A 7 22.11 -19.77 11.56
N LEU A 8 22.75 -18.63 11.32
CA LEU A 8 22.13 -17.33 11.03
C LEU A 8 21.87 -17.22 9.52
N PRO A 9 20.80 -16.52 9.11
CA PRO A 9 20.50 -16.34 7.69
C PRO A 9 21.61 -15.56 6.98
N ALA A 10 21.85 -15.89 5.71
CA ALA A 10 22.78 -15.14 4.84
C ALA A 10 22.09 -13.95 4.15
N MET A 11 20.75 -13.91 4.18
CA MET A 11 19.93 -12.88 3.55
C MET A 11 18.74 -12.53 4.41
N VAL A 12 18.43 -11.24 4.56
CA VAL A 12 17.19 -10.73 5.12
C VAL A 12 16.40 -10.02 4.04
N LEU A 13 15.16 -10.47 3.83
CA LEU A 13 14.18 -9.82 2.97
C LEU A 13 13.10 -9.17 3.85
N HIS A 14 13.20 -7.86 4.07
CA HIS A 14 12.15 -7.10 4.73
C HIS A 14 11.10 -6.63 3.73
N ILE A 15 9.84 -7.00 3.96
CA ILE A 15 8.74 -6.81 3.00
C ILE A 15 7.72 -5.73 3.39
N GLY A 16 7.93 -5.02 4.50
CA GLY A 16 6.95 -4.06 5.05
C GLY A 16 5.79 -4.76 5.78
N PRO A 17 4.52 -4.33 5.58
CA PRO A 17 4.00 -3.52 4.47
C PRO A 17 4.11 -1.99 4.70
N HIS A 18 3.44 -1.18 3.87
CA HIS A 18 3.38 0.28 4.08
C HIS A 18 2.89 0.66 5.48
N LYS A 19 3.34 1.82 5.99
CA LYS A 19 2.91 2.40 7.28
C LYS A 19 3.33 1.62 8.52
N THR A 20 4.32 0.74 8.41
CA THR A 20 4.86 -0.03 9.54
C THR A 20 6.31 0.31 9.88
N GLY A 21 6.76 1.53 9.54
CA GLY A 21 8.11 2.02 9.87
C GLY A 21 9.18 1.79 8.81
N THR A 22 8.80 1.37 7.60
CA THR A 22 9.74 1.06 6.50
C THR A 22 10.64 2.23 6.14
N THR A 23 10.11 3.46 6.10
CA THR A 23 10.89 4.66 5.75
C THR A 23 12.02 4.92 6.74
N THR A 24 11.76 4.79 8.05
CA THR A 24 12.78 4.96 9.09
C THR A 24 13.86 3.90 8.97
N LEU A 25 13.47 2.64 8.82
CA LEU A 25 14.40 1.53 8.65
C LEU A 25 15.27 1.69 7.39
N GLN A 26 14.66 1.98 6.25
CA GLN A 26 15.35 2.15 4.97
C GLN A 26 16.30 3.36 5.00
N ALA A 27 15.92 4.45 5.69
CA ALA A 27 16.82 5.58 5.92
C ALA A 27 18.02 5.16 6.80
N GLY A 28 17.77 4.43 7.89
CA GLY A 28 18.82 3.90 8.77
C GLY A 28 19.80 2.99 8.03
N LEU A 29 19.28 2.02 7.27
CA LEU A 29 20.10 1.13 6.42
C LEU A 29 20.89 1.90 5.37
N GLY A 30 20.23 2.82 4.66
CA GLY A 30 20.83 3.55 3.54
C GLY A 30 21.90 4.56 3.96
N GLN A 31 21.67 5.29 5.05
CA GLN A 31 22.58 6.31 5.57
C GLN A 31 23.79 5.71 6.31
N ASN A 32 23.70 4.46 6.78
CA ASN A 32 24.73 3.80 7.59
C ASN A 32 25.41 2.61 6.89
N ARG A 33 25.39 2.57 5.55
CA ARG A 33 26.03 1.50 4.75
C ARG A 33 27.50 1.23 5.10
N ALA A 34 28.29 2.26 5.38
CA ALA A 34 29.70 2.09 5.73
C ALA A 34 29.86 1.34 7.07
N SER A 35 29.15 1.80 8.11
CA SER A 35 29.15 1.16 9.43
C SER A 35 28.57 -0.25 9.41
N LEU A 36 27.55 -0.50 8.58
CA LEU A 36 27.03 -1.86 8.36
C LEU A 36 28.07 -2.77 7.73
N ARG A 37 28.81 -2.30 6.71
CA ARG A 37 29.85 -3.10 6.05
C ARG A 37 30.99 -3.47 7.01
N GLU A 38 31.39 -2.55 7.89
CA GLU A 38 32.38 -2.83 8.96
C GLU A 38 31.90 -3.94 9.92
N GLN A 39 30.59 -4.09 10.08
CA GLN A 39 29.96 -5.12 10.92
C GLN A 39 29.55 -6.36 10.12
N GLY A 40 30.01 -6.49 8.88
CA GLY A 40 29.74 -7.64 8.02
C GLY A 40 28.32 -7.69 7.44
N VAL A 41 27.61 -6.56 7.37
CA VAL A 41 26.27 -6.43 6.79
C VAL A 41 26.31 -5.56 5.54
N VAL A 42 25.66 -5.99 4.46
CA VAL A 42 25.55 -5.22 3.21
C VAL A 42 24.11 -4.85 2.90
N TYR A 43 23.86 -3.56 2.68
CA TYR A 43 22.60 -3.03 2.16
C TYR A 43 22.89 -2.41 0.78
N PRO A 44 22.48 -3.07 -0.32
CA PRO A 44 22.92 -2.71 -1.66
C PRO A 44 22.24 -1.45 -2.20
N GLY A 45 22.66 -1.04 -3.39
CA GLY A 45 22.09 0.10 -4.10
C GLY A 45 22.61 1.44 -3.60
N ARG A 46 22.04 2.52 -4.14
CA ARG A 46 22.55 3.89 -3.94
C ARG A 46 21.59 4.76 -3.15
N GLN A 47 20.30 4.50 -3.26
CA GLN A 47 19.25 5.23 -2.55
C GLN A 47 18.93 4.59 -1.21
N ASN A 48 18.25 5.31 -0.31
CA ASN A 48 17.72 4.67 0.90
C ASN A 48 16.69 3.59 0.57
N HIS A 49 15.98 3.73 -0.55
CA HIS A 49 14.94 2.81 -1.03
C HIS A 49 14.95 2.72 -2.55
N GLU A 50 15.14 1.51 -3.08
CA GLU A 50 15.15 1.24 -4.53
C GLU A 50 13.76 0.76 -5.01
N LEU A 51 12.80 1.69 -5.00
CA LEU A 51 11.37 1.42 -5.26
C LEU A 51 11.14 0.67 -6.58
N ASN A 52 11.70 1.18 -7.69
CA ASN A 52 11.46 0.61 -9.03
C ASN A 52 12.05 -0.79 -9.16
N ALA A 53 13.22 -1.04 -8.57
CA ALA A 53 13.83 -2.36 -8.57
C ALA A 53 12.96 -3.38 -7.82
N ALA A 54 12.47 -3.03 -6.63
CA ALA A 54 11.59 -3.90 -5.85
C ALA A 54 10.22 -4.13 -6.52
N THR A 55 9.60 -3.09 -7.08
CA THR A 55 8.29 -3.19 -7.76
C THR A 55 8.35 -3.95 -9.08
N ALA A 56 9.46 -3.85 -9.83
CA ALA A 56 9.66 -4.57 -11.08
C ALA A 56 9.69 -6.10 -10.84
N VAL A 57 10.38 -6.56 -9.79
CA VAL A 57 10.47 -8.00 -9.50
C VAL A 57 9.27 -8.56 -8.73
N SER A 58 8.58 -7.74 -7.93
CA SER A 58 7.40 -8.17 -7.16
C SER A 58 6.11 -8.17 -7.98
N SER A 59 5.82 -7.06 -8.67
CA SER A 59 4.52 -6.81 -9.32
C SER A 59 4.62 -6.53 -10.82
N ARG A 60 5.83 -6.50 -11.41
CA ARG A 60 6.09 -6.06 -12.79
C ARG A 60 5.55 -4.65 -13.07
N THR A 61 5.65 -3.77 -12.08
CA THR A 61 5.28 -2.35 -12.22
C THR A 61 6.45 -1.46 -11.84
N VAL A 62 6.46 -0.23 -12.36
CA VAL A 62 7.45 0.82 -12.08
C VAL A 62 6.77 2.19 -12.16
N GLU A 63 7.42 3.24 -11.65
CA GLU A 63 6.95 4.61 -11.79
C GLU A 63 6.87 5.07 -13.26
N PRO A 64 5.99 6.03 -13.60
CA PRO A 64 5.89 6.56 -14.95
C PRO A 64 7.25 7.03 -15.51
N GLY A 65 7.54 6.68 -16.75
CA GLY A 65 8.80 7.01 -17.42
C GLY A 65 9.97 6.06 -17.12
N GLN A 66 9.77 5.03 -16.30
CA GLN A 66 10.76 3.98 -16.02
C GLN A 66 10.49 2.71 -16.83
N SER A 67 11.52 1.88 -17.02
CA SER A 67 11.42 0.55 -17.66
C SER A 67 11.42 -0.56 -16.62
N VAL A 68 10.53 -1.54 -16.78
CA VAL A 68 10.50 -2.76 -15.96
C VAL A 68 11.77 -3.57 -16.16
N GLU A 69 12.27 -3.65 -17.39
CA GLU A 69 13.49 -4.38 -17.77
C GLU A 69 14.71 -3.76 -17.10
N THR A 70 14.91 -2.44 -17.24
CA THR A 70 16.02 -1.72 -16.59
C THR A 70 15.95 -1.83 -15.07
N SER A 71 14.74 -1.70 -14.50
CA SER A 71 14.56 -1.80 -13.05
C SER A 71 14.78 -3.22 -12.52
N THR A 72 14.44 -4.24 -13.33
CA THR A 72 14.74 -5.65 -13.03
C THR A 72 16.25 -5.90 -13.07
N ALA A 73 16.96 -5.33 -14.06
CA ALA A 73 18.42 -5.42 -14.13
C ALA A 73 19.09 -4.77 -12.91
N ALA A 74 18.63 -3.58 -12.50
CA ALA A 74 19.10 -2.92 -11.28
C ALA A 74 18.84 -3.77 -10.02
N TRP A 75 17.75 -4.55 -9.98
CA TRP A 75 17.52 -5.50 -8.89
C TRP A 75 18.55 -6.64 -8.86
N PHE A 76 18.91 -7.17 -10.03
CA PHE A 76 19.97 -8.18 -10.12
C PHE A 76 21.35 -7.61 -9.77
N GLU A 77 21.66 -6.38 -10.16
CA GLU A 77 22.89 -5.69 -9.75
C GLU A 77 23.00 -5.57 -8.22
N MET A 78 21.89 -5.25 -7.53
CA MET A 78 21.87 -5.25 -6.06
C MET A 78 22.13 -6.63 -5.47
N LEU A 79 21.56 -7.68 -6.06
CA LEU A 79 21.77 -9.05 -5.61
C LEU A 79 23.22 -9.51 -5.84
N ASP A 80 23.81 -9.11 -6.96
CA ASP A 80 25.21 -9.38 -7.26
C ASP A 80 26.15 -8.60 -6.32
N GLU A 81 25.83 -7.34 -6.00
CA GLU A 81 26.55 -6.56 -4.98
C GLU A 81 26.58 -7.30 -3.63
N ILE A 82 25.43 -7.83 -3.19
CA ILE A 82 25.38 -8.63 -1.97
C ILE A 82 26.30 -9.85 -2.08
N ARG A 83 26.17 -10.63 -3.17
CA ARG A 83 26.90 -11.89 -3.36
C ARG A 83 28.41 -11.69 -3.50
N SER A 84 28.86 -10.59 -4.10
CA SER A 84 30.28 -10.28 -4.28
C SER A 84 30.90 -9.53 -3.10
N SER A 85 30.11 -9.08 -2.12
CA SER A 85 30.61 -8.24 -1.01
C SER A 85 31.52 -8.99 -0.03
N GLY A 86 31.41 -10.31 0.07
CA GLY A 86 32.03 -11.10 1.14
C GLY A 86 31.44 -10.86 2.53
N ALA A 87 30.35 -10.10 2.64
CA ALA A 87 29.66 -9.83 3.89
C ALA A 87 28.98 -11.09 4.45
N ARG A 88 28.82 -11.13 5.77
CA ARG A 88 28.10 -12.21 6.47
C ARG A 88 26.61 -12.21 6.12
N LEU A 89 26.02 -11.03 5.93
CA LEU A 89 24.57 -10.87 5.78
C LEU A 89 24.24 -9.80 4.74
N GLY A 90 23.37 -10.14 3.78
CA GLY A 90 22.74 -9.18 2.87
C GLY A 90 21.34 -8.77 3.32
N VAL A 91 20.97 -7.51 3.09
CA VAL A 91 19.63 -7.00 3.44
C VAL A 91 18.96 -6.39 2.21
N LEU A 92 17.75 -6.84 1.89
CA LEU A 92 16.86 -6.19 0.93
C LEU A 92 15.61 -5.72 1.68
N SER A 93 15.24 -4.44 1.52
CA SER A 93 14.11 -3.83 2.23
C SER A 93 13.24 -3.04 1.27
N SER A 94 11.99 -3.45 1.13
CA SER A 94 10.97 -2.68 0.41
C SER A 94 9.58 -3.14 0.82
N GLU A 95 8.72 -2.18 1.16
CA GLU A 95 7.33 -2.45 1.48
C GLU A 95 6.53 -3.01 0.30
N PHE A 96 7.00 -2.80 -0.94
CA PHE A 96 6.37 -3.32 -2.14
C PHE A 96 6.51 -4.83 -2.30
N TYR A 97 7.47 -5.47 -1.63
CA TYR A 97 7.52 -6.93 -1.60
C TYR A 97 6.26 -7.51 -0.94
N SER A 98 5.59 -6.81 0.00
CA SER A 98 4.31 -7.27 0.56
C SER A 98 3.23 -7.48 -0.50
N GLU A 99 3.33 -6.84 -1.67
CA GLU A 99 2.35 -6.98 -2.77
C GLU A 99 2.67 -8.10 -3.74
N THR A 100 3.76 -8.84 -3.51
CA THR A 100 4.18 -9.95 -4.38
C THR A 100 3.08 -11.02 -4.41
N PRO A 101 2.53 -11.36 -5.60
CA PRO A 101 1.60 -12.47 -5.76
C PRO A 101 2.25 -13.79 -5.35
N GLN A 102 1.47 -14.75 -4.88
CA GLN A 102 1.98 -16.02 -4.35
C GLN A 102 2.85 -16.78 -5.36
N GLU A 103 2.41 -16.83 -6.62
CA GLU A 103 3.15 -17.45 -7.73
C GLU A 103 4.53 -16.81 -8.00
N ARG A 104 4.76 -15.60 -7.48
CA ARG A 104 6.02 -14.88 -7.66
C ARG A 104 6.92 -14.90 -6.44
N ILE A 105 6.39 -15.24 -5.27
CA ILE A 105 7.19 -15.39 -4.05
C ILE A 105 8.22 -16.51 -4.24
N GLU A 106 7.82 -17.64 -4.83
CA GLU A 106 8.72 -18.76 -5.12
C GLU A 106 9.87 -18.33 -6.02
N TRP A 107 9.55 -17.67 -7.15
CA TRP A 107 10.56 -17.12 -8.05
C TRP A 107 11.54 -16.21 -7.31
N LEU A 108 11.06 -15.32 -6.42
CA LEU A 108 11.91 -14.40 -5.67
C LEU A 108 12.84 -15.15 -4.70
N LEU A 109 12.29 -16.06 -3.89
CA LEU A 109 13.04 -16.82 -2.89
C LEU A 109 14.12 -17.71 -3.53
N GLU A 110 13.84 -18.33 -4.69
CA GLU A 110 14.84 -19.09 -5.44
C GLU A 110 16.08 -18.26 -5.79
N ARG A 111 15.91 -16.97 -6.14
CA ARG A 111 17.04 -16.07 -6.48
C ARG A 111 17.77 -15.62 -5.21
N LEU A 112 17.07 -15.44 -4.11
CA LEU A 112 17.67 -15.03 -2.84
C LEU A 112 18.45 -16.18 -2.16
N GLY A 113 18.08 -17.42 -2.44
CA GLY A 113 18.74 -18.63 -1.94
C GLY A 113 18.02 -19.24 -0.73
N SER A 114 18.49 -20.41 -0.28
CA SER A 114 17.86 -21.20 0.80
C SER A 114 17.94 -20.56 2.19
N ASP A 115 18.90 -19.65 2.39
CA ASP A 115 19.25 -19.11 3.71
C ASP A 115 18.66 -17.71 3.91
N VAL A 116 17.51 -17.45 3.27
CA VAL A 116 16.78 -16.18 3.38
C VAL A 116 15.80 -16.20 4.55
N GLN A 117 15.87 -15.15 5.36
CA GLN A 117 14.88 -14.82 6.37
C GLN A 117 13.95 -13.72 5.83
N VAL A 118 12.66 -14.02 5.71
CA VAL A 118 11.62 -13.03 5.41
C VAL A 118 11.22 -12.35 6.71
N VAL A 119 11.18 -11.02 6.71
CA VAL A 119 10.82 -10.20 7.85
C VAL A 119 9.62 -9.32 7.50
N ILE A 120 8.56 -9.41 8.31
CA ILE A 120 7.29 -8.69 8.12
C ILE A 120 7.06 -7.80 9.34
N THR A 121 6.95 -6.49 9.13
CA THR A 121 6.73 -5.53 10.22
C THR A 121 5.27 -5.13 10.25
N LEU A 122 4.59 -5.29 11.39
CA LEU A 122 3.16 -5.10 11.55
C LEU A 122 2.86 -4.01 12.59
N ARG A 123 1.81 -3.21 12.35
CA ARG A 123 1.38 -2.12 13.23
C ARG A 123 -0.14 -2.21 13.45
N PRO A 124 -0.71 -1.71 14.57
CA PRO A 124 -2.15 -1.77 14.78
C PRO A 124 -2.94 -1.19 13.59
N LEU A 125 -3.97 -1.91 13.14
CA LEU A 125 -4.75 -1.53 11.95
C LEU A 125 -5.35 -0.13 12.11
N ALA A 126 -5.86 0.20 13.31
CA ALA A 126 -6.42 1.49 13.63
C ALA A 126 -5.41 2.64 13.43
N SER A 127 -4.15 2.43 13.77
CA SER A 127 -3.06 3.41 13.61
C SER A 127 -2.61 3.59 12.15
N ILE A 128 -2.91 2.62 11.28
CA ILE A 128 -2.60 2.68 9.84
C ILE A 128 -3.63 3.52 9.07
N LEU A 129 -4.92 3.40 9.44
CA LEU A 129 -6.04 3.93 8.66
C LEU A 129 -5.91 5.42 8.29
N PRO A 130 -5.65 6.36 9.22
CA PRO A 130 -5.55 7.79 8.87
C PRO A 130 -4.40 8.07 7.90
N SER A 131 -3.21 7.53 8.17
CA SER A 131 -2.03 7.77 7.34
C SER A 131 -2.18 7.14 5.95
N GLN A 132 -2.88 6.02 5.86
CA GLN A 132 -3.11 5.32 4.60
C GLN A 132 -4.12 6.05 3.72
N TRP A 133 -5.22 6.58 4.30
CA TRP A 133 -6.15 7.43 3.56
C TRP A 133 -5.46 8.70 3.04
N GLN A 134 -4.68 9.39 3.88
CA GLN A 134 -3.88 10.55 3.43
C GLN A 134 -3.01 10.19 2.23
N GLN A 135 -2.28 9.07 2.30
CA GLN A 135 -1.44 8.64 1.19
C GLN A 135 -2.26 8.34 -0.07
N TYR A 136 -3.47 7.80 0.04
CA TYR A 136 -4.34 7.61 -1.13
C TYR A 136 -4.82 8.95 -1.70
N ILE A 137 -5.15 9.94 -0.87
CA ILE A 137 -5.50 11.30 -1.33
C ILE A 137 -4.33 11.95 -2.07
N GLN A 138 -3.11 11.85 -1.52
CA GLN A 138 -1.88 12.28 -2.22
C GLN A 138 -1.63 11.51 -3.52
N ASN A 139 -2.28 10.37 -3.71
CA ASN A 139 -2.27 9.54 -4.91
C ASN A 139 -3.60 9.59 -5.68
N ARG A 140 -4.29 10.74 -5.65
CA ARG A 140 -5.50 11.08 -6.44
C ARG A 140 -6.82 10.48 -5.97
N LEU A 141 -6.88 9.88 -4.78
CA LEU A 141 -8.18 9.50 -4.20
C LEU A 141 -9.02 10.76 -3.97
N VAL A 142 -10.34 10.61 -4.13
CA VAL A 142 -11.33 11.71 -4.03
C VAL A 142 -12.38 11.48 -2.95
N TYR A 143 -12.42 10.28 -2.36
CA TYR A 143 -13.43 9.89 -1.38
C TYR A 143 -13.16 10.56 -0.03
N PRO A 144 -14.17 11.22 0.58
CA PRO A 144 -14.11 11.69 1.95
C PRO A 144 -13.72 10.58 2.94
N TRP A 145 -13.21 10.98 4.10
CA TRP A 145 -12.75 10.07 5.15
C TRP A 145 -13.80 9.02 5.54
N ASP A 146 -15.01 9.46 5.89
CA ASP A 146 -16.07 8.54 6.36
C ASP A 146 -16.56 7.60 5.26
N GLU A 147 -16.72 8.11 4.03
CA GLU A 147 -17.07 7.27 2.87
C GLU A 147 -16.01 6.21 2.61
N TRP A 148 -14.73 6.58 2.71
CA TRP A 148 -13.63 5.64 2.55
C TRP A 148 -13.64 4.59 3.65
N LEU A 149 -13.76 4.98 4.93
CA LEU A 149 -13.85 4.06 6.07
C LEU A 149 -15.01 3.08 5.91
N GLN A 150 -16.20 3.56 5.56
CA GLN A 150 -17.37 2.71 5.33
C GLN A 150 -17.09 1.69 4.22
N ALA A 151 -16.52 2.14 3.11
CA ALA A 151 -16.23 1.26 1.99
C ALA A 151 -15.17 0.19 2.30
N ILE A 152 -14.14 0.51 3.11
CA ILE A 152 -13.09 -0.46 3.42
C ILE A 152 -13.41 -1.36 4.63
N LEU A 153 -14.13 -0.88 5.65
CA LEU A 153 -14.39 -1.63 6.90
C LEU A 153 -15.70 -2.42 6.88
N SER A 154 -16.70 -1.98 6.10
CA SER A 154 -18.00 -2.67 6.00
C SER A 154 -17.93 -3.86 5.04
N GLU A 155 -17.17 -3.76 3.95
CA GLU A 155 -16.87 -4.89 3.05
C GLU A 155 -15.35 -5.05 2.82
N PRO A 156 -14.59 -5.60 3.79
CA PRO A 156 -13.13 -5.73 3.72
C PRO A 156 -12.56 -6.52 2.53
N ARG A 157 -13.40 -7.17 1.73
CA ARG A 157 -12.97 -7.94 0.55
C ARG A 157 -13.36 -7.30 -0.78
N SER A 158 -14.08 -6.17 -0.77
CA SER A 158 -14.57 -5.58 -2.01
C SER A 158 -13.44 -5.02 -2.88
N GLY A 159 -12.39 -4.45 -2.27
CA GLY A 159 -11.22 -3.90 -2.97
C GLY A 159 -11.55 -2.82 -4.02
N LYS A 160 -12.76 -2.25 -4.02
CA LYS A 160 -13.27 -1.45 -5.14
C LYS A 160 -12.63 -0.07 -5.23
N ILE A 161 -12.35 0.58 -4.10
CA ILE A 161 -11.83 1.96 -4.08
C ILE A 161 -10.32 2.01 -3.84
N THR A 162 -9.78 1.09 -3.05
CA THR A 162 -8.34 0.98 -2.75
C THR A 162 -7.93 -0.50 -2.77
N PRO A 163 -7.72 -1.09 -3.97
CA PRO A 163 -7.56 -2.54 -4.14
C PRO A 163 -6.41 -3.15 -3.35
N THR A 164 -5.32 -2.41 -3.16
CA THR A 164 -4.12 -2.89 -2.47
C THR A 164 -4.20 -2.78 -0.95
N PHE A 165 -5.21 -2.09 -0.38
CA PHE A 165 -5.29 -1.86 1.07
C PHE A 165 -5.30 -3.19 1.84
N TRP A 166 -6.22 -4.09 1.51
CA TRP A 166 -6.35 -5.36 2.22
C TRP A 166 -5.31 -6.39 1.79
N LEU A 167 -4.73 -6.27 0.60
CA LEU A 167 -3.55 -7.07 0.21
C LEU A 167 -2.36 -6.82 1.15
N ARG A 168 -2.21 -5.56 1.59
CA ARG A 168 -1.15 -5.10 2.51
C ARG A 168 -1.52 -5.32 3.98
N HIS A 169 -2.75 -4.99 4.37
CA HIS A 169 -3.12 -4.81 5.78
C HIS A 169 -4.00 -5.92 6.36
N ARG A 170 -4.39 -6.93 5.58
CA ARG A 170 -4.76 -8.24 6.14
C ARG A 170 -3.47 -8.94 6.54
N HIS A 171 -2.93 -8.54 7.69
CA HIS A 171 -1.64 -9.00 8.17
C HIS A 171 -1.58 -10.52 8.30
N ASP A 172 -2.67 -11.15 8.71
CA ASP A 172 -2.84 -12.60 8.72
C ASP A 172 -2.72 -13.24 7.33
N LEU A 173 -3.35 -12.65 6.31
CA LEU A 173 -3.27 -13.13 4.93
C LEU A 173 -1.91 -12.86 4.31
N LEU A 174 -1.26 -11.75 4.68
CA LEU A 174 0.11 -11.44 4.28
C LEU A 174 1.08 -12.48 4.86
N VAL A 175 1.05 -12.70 6.18
CA VAL A 175 1.90 -13.70 6.85
C VAL A 175 1.67 -15.08 6.25
N ARG A 176 0.41 -15.51 6.14
CA ARG A 176 0.05 -16.81 5.54
C ARG A 176 0.59 -16.98 4.12
N ARG A 177 0.40 -15.99 3.24
CA ARG A 177 0.87 -16.04 1.85
C ARG A 177 2.39 -16.28 1.77
N TRP A 178 3.16 -15.69 2.67
CA TRP A 178 4.61 -15.89 2.71
C TRP A 178 5.01 -17.19 3.39
N VAL A 179 4.33 -17.59 4.48
CA VAL A 179 4.55 -18.87 5.17
C VAL A 179 4.28 -20.06 4.26
N GLU A 180 3.22 -20.01 3.45
CA GLU A 180 2.85 -21.09 2.52
C GLU A 180 3.95 -21.42 1.50
N VAL A 181 4.83 -20.46 1.18
CA VAL A 181 5.91 -20.63 0.19
C VAL A 181 7.29 -20.74 0.85
N ALA A 182 7.58 -19.88 1.83
CA ALA A 182 8.90 -19.81 2.47
C ALA A 182 9.09 -20.84 3.58
N GLY A 183 8.01 -21.34 4.19
CA GLY A 183 8.05 -22.08 5.46
C GLY A 183 8.06 -21.14 6.66
N ARG A 184 7.40 -21.53 7.75
CA ARG A 184 7.24 -20.67 8.95
C ARG A 184 8.55 -20.34 9.64
N GLU A 185 9.53 -21.24 9.57
CA GLU A 185 10.86 -21.11 10.13
C GLU A 185 11.68 -20.00 9.45
N ARG A 186 11.34 -19.64 8.20
CA ARG A 186 11.97 -18.55 7.44
C ARG A 186 11.19 -17.25 7.50
N VAL A 187 10.12 -17.17 8.29
CA VAL A 187 9.30 -15.96 8.45
C VAL A 187 9.38 -15.45 9.89
N THR A 188 9.78 -14.19 10.04
CA THR A 188 9.75 -13.47 11.33
C THR A 188 8.81 -12.29 11.20
N VAL A 189 7.93 -12.14 12.19
CA VAL A 189 7.01 -11.02 12.35
C VAL A 189 7.54 -10.09 13.42
N ILE A 190 7.65 -8.80 13.11
CA ILE A 190 7.92 -7.74 14.08
C ILE A 190 6.60 -7.01 14.35
N ALA A 191 6.02 -7.21 15.52
CA ALA A 191 4.85 -6.47 15.99
C ALA A 191 5.32 -5.20 16.68
N VAL A 192 5.09 -4.04 16.04
CA VAL A 192 5.63 -2.75 16.49
C VAL A 192 4.99 -2.31 17.80
N ASP A 193 5.83 -1.98 18.79
CA ASP A 193 5.41 -1.23 19.97
C ASP A 193 5.36 0.27 19.65
N GLU A 194 4.14 0.83 19.54
CA GLU A 194 3.96 2.25 19.22
C GLU A 194 4.36 3.21 20.36
N ARG A 195 4.59 2.69 21.57
CA ARG A 195 5.06 3.49 22.72
C ARG A 195 6.54 3.79 22.62
N ASP A 196 7.24 3.10 21.73
CA ASP A 196 8.68 3.14 21.57
C ASP A 196 9.04 3.54 20.13
N PRO A 197 9.33 4.83 19.86
CA PRO A 197 9.60 5.33 18.52
C PRO A 197 10.77 4.64 17.80
N GLU A 198 11.69 4.06 18.56
CA GLU A 198 12.89 3.39 18.05
C GLU A 198 12.71 1.86 17.91
N PHE A 199 11.55 1.31 18.29
CA PHE A 199 11.31 -0.13 18.37
C PHE A 199 11.69 -0.88 17.10
N VAL A 200 11.26 -0.36 15.94
CA VAL A 200 11.55 -0.98 14.63
C VAL A 200 13.06 -0.99 14.38
N VAL A 201 13.73 0.13 14.60
CA VAL A 201 15.17 0.26 14.35
C VAL A 201 15.94 -0.71 15.24
N ARG A 202 15.66 -0.74 16.55
CA ARG A 202 16.31 -1.66 17.49
C ARG A 202 16.02 -3.12 17.22
N SER A 203 14.79 -3.46 16.83
CA SER A 203 14.43 -4.83 16.43
C SER A 203 15.25 -5.29 15.24
N PHE A 204 15.54 -4.39 14.29
CA PHE A 204 16.41 -4.70 13.17
C PHE A 204 17.89 -4.74 13.55
N GLU A 205 18.35 -3.91 14.49
CA GLU A 205 19.73 -4.02 15.00
C GLU A 205 19.99 -5.38 15.65
N GLU A 206 19.04 -5.85 16.47
CA GLU A 206 19.07 -7.21 17.05
C GLU A 206 19.03 -8.29 15.96
N LEU A 207 18.13 -8.15 14.98
CA LEU A 207 17.97 -9.15 13.91
C LEU A 207 19.19 -9.25 12.99
N LEU A 208 19.84 -8.12 12.71
CA LEU A 208 21.04 -8.07 11.88
C LEU A 208 22.32 -8.40 12.65
N ASP A 209 22.24 -8.45 13.99
CA ASP A 209 23.38 -8.62 14.90
C ASP A 209 24.43 -7.52 14.67
N VAL A 210 23.97 -6.26 14.83
CA VAL A 210 24.80 -5.05 14.74
C VAL A 210 24.70 -4.25 16.04
N VAL A 211 25.70 -3.41 16.30
CA VAL A 211 25.79 -2.58 17.50
C VAL A 211 24.54 -1.69 17.63
N PRO A 212 23.88 -1.64 18.80
CA PRO A 212 22.74 -0.77 19.03
C PRO A 212 23.05 0.70 18.69
N GLY A 213 22.12 1.36 18.01
CA GLY A 213 22.27 2.72 17.50
C GLY A 213 22.87 2.83 16.09
N THR A 214 23.42 1.77 15.51
CA THR A 214 23.96 1.75 14.13
C THR A 214 22.95 2.21 13.09
N LEU A 215 21.69 1.82 13.24
CA LEU A 215 20.62 2.10 12.28
C LEU A 215 19.88 3.41 12.58
N THR A 216 20.32 4.20 13.56
CA THR A 216 19.73 5.51 13.85
C THR A 216 19.91 6.43 12.63
N PRO A 217 18.82 6.85 11.97
CA PRO A 217 18.93 7.74 10.83
C PRO A 217 19.35 9.14 11.30
N ARG A 218 20.36 9.71 10.64
CA ARG A 218 20.86 11.07 10.92
C ARG A 218 19.87 12.12 10.45
N ASP A 219 19.30 11.91 9.26
CA ASP A 219 18.35 12.83 8.63
C ASP A 219 17.08 12.08 8.26
N LEU A 220 16.07 12.16 9.12
CA LEU A 220 14.70 11.87 8.69
C LEU A 220 14.17 13.13 8.03
N ARG A 221 14.08 13.11 6.68
CA ARG A 221 13.31 14.14 5.98
C ARG A 221 11.94 14.23 6.63
N SER A 222 11.57 15.43 7.11
CA SER A 222 10.28 15.75 7.71
C SER A 222 9.16 15.57 6.68
N ASN A 223 8.78 14.32 6.41
CA ASN A 223 7.56 13.99 5.68
C ASN A 223 6.43 13.93 6.71
N ARG A 224 6.16 15.07 7.35
CA ARG A 224 5.06 15.14 8.32
C ARG A 224 3.76 14.72 7.63
N SER A 225 2.86 14.13 8.43
CA SER A 225 1.49 13.93 7.95
C SER A 225 0.84 15.27 7.69
N LEU A 226 -0.08 15.29 6.73
CA LEU A 226 -0.88 16.48 6.45
C LEU A 226 -1.94 16.64 7.56
N ALA A 227 -2.25 17.88 7.91
CA ALA A 227 -3.41 18.20 8.73
C ALA A 227 -4.71 17.98 7.94
N LEU A 228 -5.83 17.84 8.64
CA LEU A 228 -7.14 17.54 8.06
C LEU A 228 -7.53 18.56 6.97
N GLU A 229 -7.30 19.85 7.21
CA GLU A 229 -7.58 20.94 6.27
C GLU A 229 -6.74 20.82 5.00
N GLU A 230 -5.46 20.45 5.14
CA GLU A 230 -4.54 20.28 4.02
C GLU A 230 -4.96 19.08 3.16
N VAL A 231 -5.37 17.97 3.78
CA VAL A 231 -5.83 16.77 3.07
C VAL A 231 -7.14 17.04 2.36
N GLU A 232 -8.08 17.75 3.00
CA GLU A 232 -9.35 18.13 2.38
C GLU A 232 -9.16 19.10 1.20
N LEU A 233 -8.20 20.04 1.30
CA LEU A 233 -7.79 20.87 0.16
C LEU A 233 -7.30 20.00 -1.00
N VAL A 234 -6.37 19.07 -0.75
CA VAL A 234 -5.84 18.18 -1.80
C VAL A 234 -6.94 17.28 -2.37
N ARG A 235 -7.85 16.77 -1.54
CA ARG A 235 -8.97 15.93 -2.00
C ARG A 235 -9.91 16.70 -2.93
N ARG A 236 -10.28 17.94 -2.58
CA ARG A 236 -11.10 18.82 -3.43
C ARG A 236 -10.36 19.20 -4.71
N PHE A 237 -9.06 19.46 -4.62
CA PHE A 237 -8.22 19.65 -5.80
C PHE A 237 -8.27 18.44 -6.73
N ASN A 238 -8.18 17.21 -6.20
CA ASN A 238 -8.28 15.98 -7.00
C ASN A 238 -9.63 15.82 -7.70
N GLN A 239 -10.73 16.24 -7.04
CA GLN A 239 -12.05 16.23 -7.65
C GLN A 239 -12.10 17.16 -8.86
N LEU A 240 -11.62 18.39 -8.72
CA LEU A 240 -11.55 19.38 -9.80
C LEU A 240 -10.61 18.94 -10.93
N TYR A 241 -9.43 18.43 -10.57
CA TYR A 241 -8.44 17.91 -11.51
C TYR A 241 -9.02 16.77 -12.35
N ARG A 242 -9.75 15.85 -11.72
CA ARG A 242 -10.43 14.75 -12.40
C ARG A 242 -11.59 15.23 -13.26
N SER A 243 -12.41 16.19 -12.79
CA SER A 243 -13.53 16.72 -13.58
C SER A 243 -13.07 17.51 -14.80
N ALA A 244 -11.89 18.13 -14.73
CA ALA A 244 -11.28 18.83 -15.86
C ALA A 244 -10.66 17.88 -16.91
N GLY A 245 -10.67 16.56 -16.68
CA GLY A 245 -10.18 15.57 -17.64
C GLY A 245 -8.66 15.42 -17.71
N TYR A 246 -7.91 15.99 -16.77
CA TYR A 246 -6.45 15.86 -16.76
C TYR A 246 -5.99 14.43 -16.47
N THR A 247 -4.89 14.02 -17.13
CA THR A 247 -4.34 12.66 -17.01
C THR A 247 -3.36 12.54 -15.84
N GLY A 248 -2.99 11.30 -15.48
CA GLY A 248 -2.19 11.03 -14.28
C GLY A 248 -0.70 11.36 -14.36
N THR A 249 -0.14 11.55 -15.56
CA THR A 249 1.32 11.58 -15.76
C THR A 249 1.97 12.79 -15.10
N ASP A 250 1.34 13.96 -15.19
CA ASP A 250 1.85 15.20 -14.58
C ASP A 250 1.52 15.32 -13.09
N TYR A 251 0.49 14.62 -12.62
CA TYR A 251 0.02 14.74 -11.24
C TYR A 251 1.10 14.33 -10.23
N THR A 252 1.81 13.23 -10.48
CA THR A 252 2.85 12.74 -9.56
C THR A 252 3.96 13.78 -9.40
N THR A 253 4.45 14.34 -10.49
CA THR A 253 5.55 15.32 -10.45
C THR A 253 5.10 16.66 -9.88
N LEU A 254 4.04 17.24 -10.45
CA LEU A 254 3.62 18.61 -10.12
C LEU A 254 2.88 18.71 -8.80
N ILE A 255 1.99 17.75 -8.51
CA ILE A 255 1.10 17.82 -7.35
C ILE A 255 1.70 17.07 -6.19
N ARG A 256 2.01 15.78 -6.34
CA ARG A 256 2.52 14.96 -5.22
C ARG A 256 3.93 15.39 -4.79
N TYR A 257 4.88 15.47 -5.72
CA TYR A 257 6.26 15.85 -5.40
C TYR A 257 6.54 17.35 -5.44
N GLY A 258 5.57 18.15 -5.88
CA GLY A 258 5.62 19.62 -5.85
C GLY A 258 4.72 20.22 -4.80
N ALA A 259 3.46 20.45 -5.16
CA ALA A 259 2.49 21.18 -4.34
C ALA A 259 2.29 20.58 -2.92
N ILE A 260 2.05 19.27 -2.82
CA ILE A 260 1.83 18.58 -1.54
C ILE A 260 3.11 18.57 -0.71
N ARG A 261 4.26 18.31 -1.35
CA ARG A 261 5.55 18.29 -0.68
C ARG A 261 5.87 19.65 -0.04
N ARG A 262 5.55 20.74 -0.73
CA ARG A 262 5.70 22.10 -0.19
C ARG A 262 4.91 22.30 1.10
N LEU A 263 3.70 21.76 1.19
CA LEU A 263 2.91 21.80 2.42
C LEU A 263 3.61 21.05 3.56
N GLN A 264 4.10 19.84 3.28
CA GLN A 264 4.78 18.99 4.29
C GLN A 264 6.10 19.60 4.79
N GLU A 265 6.78 20.38 3.97
CA GLU A 265 8.02 21.09 4.36
C GLU A 265 7.76 22.33 5.24
N GLN A 266 6.50 22.76 5.38
CA GLN A 266 6.12 23.89 6.23
C GLN A 266 5.54 23.43 7.57
N PRO A 267 5.64 24.23 8.65
CA PRO A 267 4.93 23.98 9.89
C PRO A 267 3.42 23.92 9.67
N VAL A 268 2.75 23.04 10.42
CA VAL A 268 1.28 22.98 10.48
C VAL A 268 0.76 24.30 11.02
N ALA A 269 -0.27 24.87 10.40
CA ALA A 269 -0.88 26.11 10.86
C ALA A 269 -1.50 25.92 12.25
N ALA A 270 -1.39 26.95 13.11
CA ALA A 270 -2.00 26.92 14.43
C ALA A 270 -3.51 26.68 14.33
N GLY A 271 -4.04 25.78 15.16
CA GLY A 271 -5.46 25.40 15.16
C GLY A 271 -5.86 24.38 14.09
N SER A 272 -4.93 23.85 13.28
CA SER A 272 -5.24 22.77 12.34
C SER A 272 -5.53 21.45 13.06
N HIS A 273 -6.33 20.59 12.46
CA HIS A 273 -6.77 19.34 13.09
C HIS A 273 -5.95 18.14 12.62
N SER A 274 -5.68 17.22 13.53
CA SER A 274 -5.22 15.87 13.16
C SER A 274 -6.42 15.01 12.72
N ILE A 275 -6.17 14.05 11.84
CA ILE A 275 -7.22 13.12 11.39
C ILE A 275 -7.43 12.06 12.46
N ARG A 276 -8.61 12.06 13.07
CA ARG A 276 -9.01 11.09 14.11
C ARG A 276 -9.82 9.95 13.51
N LEU A 277 -9.73 8.77 14.14
CA LEU A 277 -10.52 7.60 13.77
C LEU A 277 -11.83 7.59 14.58
N PRO A 278 -13.02 7.61 13.94
CA PRO A 278 -14.30 7.56 14.64
C PRO A 278 -14.46 6.27 15.46
N GLY A 279 -15.21 6.33 16.56
CA GLY A 279 -15.35 5.22 17.52
C GLY A 279 -15.84 3.91 16.89
N TRP A 280 -16.84 3.97 15.99
CA TRP A 280 -17.33 2.79 15.27
C TRP A 280 -16.25 2.15 14.39
N ALA A 281 -15.41 2.96 13.76
CA ALA A 281 -14.33 2.51 12.88
C ALA A 281 -13.18 1.92 13.70
N ALA A 282 -12.87 2.51 14.85
CA ALA A 282 -11.89 1.99 15.80
C ALA A 282 -12.33 0.63 16.36
N GLN A 283 -13.60 0.50 16.76
CA GLN A 283 -14.19 -0.78 17.19
C GLN A 283 -14.08 -1.83 16.09
N ARG A 284 -14.51 -1.49 14.86
CA ARG A 284 -14.48 -2.41 13.72
C ARG A 284 -13.07 -2.82 13.33
N ALA A 285 -12.12 -1.89 13.35
CA ALA A 285 -10.71 -2.19 13.11
C ALA A 285 -10.14 -3.12 14.19
N GLY A 286 -10.52 -2.94 15.45
CA GLY A 286 -10.15 -3.81 16.56
C GLY A 286 -10.70 -5.23 16.42
N GLU A 287 -11.95 -5.41 16.00
CA GLU A 287 -12.52 -6.73 15.69
C GLU A 287 -11.72 -7.48 14.62
N ILE A 288 -11.42 -6.80 13.51
CA ILE A 288 -10.61 -7.38 12.43
C ILE A 288 -9.21 -7.70 12.96
N ALA A 289 -8.60 -6.80 13.71
CA ALA A 289 -7.25 -6.99 14.25
C ALA A 289 -7.15 -8.17 15.22
N ARG A 290 -8.14 -8.41 16.08
CA ARG A 290 -8.17 -9.60 16.97
C ARG A 290 -8.16 -10.91 16.16
N MET A 291 -8.94 -10.96 15.09
CA MET A 291 -8.92 -12.12 14.17
C MET A 291 -7.53 -12.27 13.55
N MET A 292 -6.92 -11.17 13.07
CA MET A 292 -5.60 -11.22 12.46
C MET A 292 -4.52 -11.69 13.44
N VAL A 293 -4.53 -11.18 14.67
CA VAL A 293 -3.56 -11.55 15.72
C VAL A 293 -3.67 -13.03 16.07
N THR A 294 -4.90 -13.55 16.16
CA THR A 294 -5.13 -14.99 16.42
C THR A 294 -4.53 -15.84 15.30
N ASP A 295 -4.90 -15.55 14.04
CA ASP A 295 -4.38 -16.28 12.87
C ASP A 295 -2.83 -16.20 12.75
N ILE A 296 -2.22 -15.07 13.11
CA ILE A 296 -0.75 -14.91 13.09
C ILE A 296 -0.09 -15.76 14.18
N ILE A 297 -0.63 -15.77 15.39
CA ILE A 297 -0.11 -16.62 16.48
C ILE A 297 -0.22 -18.09 16.09
N ASP A 298 -1.39 -18.50 15.57
CA ASP A 298 -1.67 -19.88 15.18
C ASP A 298 -0.80 -20.36 14.00
N SER A 299 -0.27 -19.44 13.18
CA SER A 299 0.68 -19.76 12.11
C SER A 299 2.04 -20.29 12.62
N GLY A 300 2.36 -20.05 13.90
CA GLY A 300 3.59 -20.54 14.53
C GLY A 300 4.88 -19.89 14.03
N VAL A 301 4.80 -18.74 13.36
CA VAL A 301 5.97 -17.95 12.95
C VAL A 301 6.71 -17.36 14.15
N LYS A 302 7.99 -17.02 13.97
CA LYS A 302 8.73 -16.27 14.99
C LYS A 302 8.13 -14.87 15.12
N ILE A 303 7.84 -14.42 16.33
CA ILE A 303 7.27 -13.11 16.62
C ILE A 303 8.22 -12.34 17.53
N MET A 304 8.56 -11.11 17.15
CA MET A 304 9.29 -10.13 17.94
C MET A 304 8.34 -8.99 18.31
N GLY A 305 8.30 -8.60 19.59
CA GLY A 305 7.46 -7.53 20.08
C GLY A 305 6.06 -7.95 20.56
N PRO A 306 5.28 -6.99 21.08
CA PRO A 306 4.00 -7.27 21.74
C PRO A 306 2.87 -7.50 20.72
N ILE A 307 2.75 -8.70 20.16
CA ILE A 307 1.73 -9.02 19.14
C ILE A 307 0.28 -8.70 19.56
N ARG A 308 -0.03 -8.83 20.86
CA ARG A 308 -1.34 -8.49 21.42
C ARG A 308 -1.63 -6.98 21.41
N ASP A 309 -0.62 -6.13 21.23
CA ASP A 309 -0.83 -4.69 21.10
C ASP A 309 -1.37 -4.32 19.70
N LEU A 310 -1.25 -5.21 18.70
CA LEU A 310 -1.81 -4.99 17.36
C LEU A 310 -3.35 -4.98 17.32
N ASP A 311 -4.00 -5.62 18.29
CA ASP A 311 -5.46 -5.69 18.39
C ASP A 311 -6.08 -4.60 19.27
N ARG A 312 -5.25 -3.79 19.94
CA ARG A 312 -5.72 -2.66 20.72
C ARG A 312 -6.36 -1.66 19.77
N SER A 313 -7.59 -1.26 20.08
CA SER A 313 -8.16 -0.03 19.53
C SER A 313 -7.13 1.06 19.78
N ALA A 314 -6.70 1.77 18.72
CA ALA A 314 -5.67 2.80 18.83
C ALA A 314 -5.94 3.62 20.09
N ARG A 315 -5.00 3.60 21.04
CA ARG A 315 -5.02 4.58 22.12
C ARG A 315 -4.79 5.90 21.41
N THR A 316 -5.85 6.64 21.20
CA THR A 316 -5.72 8.04 20.80
C THR A 316 -4.89 8.68 21.92
N PRO A 317 -3.88 9.52 21.62
CA PRO A 317 -3.14 10.26 22.65
C PRO A 317 -4.04 11.11 23.57
N ALA A 318 -5.33 11.18 23.27
CA ALA A 318 -6.41 11.76 24.04
C ALA A 318 -7.38 10.69 24.59
N ASP A 319 -6.91 9.72 25.38
CA ASP A 319 -7.82 8.92 26.26
C ASP A 319 -8.54 9.80 27.32
N ASN A 320 -8.43 11.14 27.22
CA ASN A 320 -9.17 12.14 27.98
C ASN A 320 -10.17 12.97 27.14
N ASP A 321 -10.29 12.73 25.83
CA ASP A 321 -11.25 13.45 24.98
C ASP A 321 -12.22 12.41 24.36
N PRO A 322 -13.53 12.48 24.64
CA PRO A 322 -14.49 11.53 24.08
C PRO A 322 -14.38 11.47 22.56
N ALA A 323 -14.86 10.40 21.94
CA ALA A 323 -14.88 10.20 20.49
C ALA A 323 -15.58 11.35 19.75
N VAL A 324 -14.89 12.47 19.55
CA VAL A 324 -15.34 13.60 18.76
C VAL A 324 -14.94 13.32 17.33
N ASP A 325 -15.93 13.23 16.46
CA ASP A 325 -15.72 13.09 15.02
C ASP A 325 -14.81 14.20 14.49
N ASN A 326 -14.22 13.96 13.31
CA ASN A 326 -13.47 15.01 12.64
C ASN A 326 -14.43 16.16 12.29
N PRO A 327 -14.04 17.43 12.51
CA PRO A 327 -14.88 18.55 12.09
C PRO A 327 -15.08 18.50 10.58
N THR A 328 -16.28 18.89 10.13
CA THR A 328 -16.51 19.09 8.70
C THR A 328 -15.70 20.29 8.24
N ILE A 329 -14.80 20.08 7.28
CA ILE A 329 -14.05 21.17 6.67
C ILE A 329 -14.85 21.67 5.47
N ASP A 330 -15.57 22.78 5.64
CA ASP A 330 -16.37 23.41 4.57
C ASP A 330 -15.53 24.34 3.68
N SER A 331 -14.54 24.99 4.27
CA SER A 331 -13.62 25.90 3.58
C SER A 331 -12.20 25.78 4.14
N VAL A 332 -11.20 26.17 3.37
CA VAL A 332 -9.82 26.32 3.82
C VAL A 332 -9.37 27.77 3.70
N SER A 333 -8.34 28.16 4.44
CA SER A 333 -7.81 29.53 4.39
C SER A 333 -7.20 29.83 3.02
N ALA A 334 -7.27 31.10 2.60
CA ALA A 334 -6.63 31.57 1.37
C ALA A 334 -5.10 31.36 1.42
N ASP A 335 -4.48 31.51 2.60
CA ASP A 335 -3.07 31.24 2.83
C ASP A 335 -2.70 29.78 2.52
N LEU A 336 -3.50 28.82 2.99
CA LEU A 336 -3.26 27.40 2.71
C LEU A 336 -3.38 27.07 1.21
N ALA A 337 -4.38 27.62 0.53
CA ALA A 337 -4.53 27.49 -0.92
C ALA A 337 -3.35 28.14 -1.68
N ALA A 338 -2.87 29.30 -1.23
CA ALA A 338 -1.72 29.98 -1.80
C ALA A 338 -0.43 29.14 -1.65
N ARG A 339 -0.20 28.53 -0.48
CA ARG A 339 0.96 27.65 -0.24
C ARG A 339 0.99 26.44 -1.19
N LEU A 340 -0.14 25.78 -1.39
CA LEU A 340 -0.27 24.70 -2.37
C LEU A 340 0.09 25.21 -3.79
N THR A 341 -0.42 26.39 -4.16
CA THR A 341 -0.18 27.02 -5.46
C THR A 341 1.29 27.40 -5.68
N VAL A 342 1.96 27.93 -4.65
CA VAL A 342 3.40 28.23 -4.71
C VAL A 342 4.21 26.97 -5.00
N GLY A 343 3.94 25.87 -4.29
CA GLY A 343 4.64 24.60 -4.53
C GLY A 343 4.42 24.05 -5.95
N LEU A 344 3.22 24.26 -6.51
CA LEU A 344 2.94 23.93 -7.91
C LEU A 344 3.78 24.79 -8.87
N VAL A 345 3.80 26.11 -8.68
CA VAL A 345 4.55 27.05 -9.55
C VAL A 345 6.06 26.80 -9.49
N GLU A 346 6.63 26.61 -8.30
CA GLU A 346 8.05 26.29 -8.10
C GLU A 346 8.44 25.02 -8.87
N THR A 347 7.56 24.02 -8.87
CA THR A 347 7.80 22.75 -9.56
C THR A 347 7.63 22.90 -11.06
N MET A 348 6.64 23.65 -11.54
CA MET A 348 6.48 23.95 -12.97
C MET A 348 7.70 24.67 -13.54
N GLY A 349 8.32 25.58 -12.79
CA GLY A 349 9.55 26.27 -13.22
C GLY A 349 10.76 25.34 -13.40
N ARG A 350 10.72 24.14 -12.82
CA ARG A 350 11.74 23.09 -12.95
C ARG A 350 11.24 21.88 -13.75
N TYR A 351 9.98 21.90 -14.18
CA TYR A 351 9.35 20.78 -14.83
C TYR A 351 9.78 20.74 -16.29
N THR A 352 10.51 19.69 -16.67
CA THR A 352 10.65 19.31 -18.07
C THR A 352 9.57 18.28 -18.35
N PRO A 353 8.56 18.57 -19.19
CA PRO A 353 7.55 17.61 -19.53
C PRO A 353 8.20 16.32 -20.01
N THR A 354 7.74 15.18 -19.50
CA THR A 354 8.00 13.92 -20.18
C THR A 354 7.29 14.02 -21.53
N ARG A 355 8.04 14.38 -22.58
CA ARG A 355 7.49 14.45 -23.92
C ARG A 355 7.00 13.02 -24.22
N PRO A 356 5.71 12.80 -24.49
CA PRO A 356 5.28 11.49 -24.98
C PRO A 356 6.19 11.15 -26.16
N PRO A 357 6.68 9.90 -26.27
CA PRO A 357 7.54 9.52 -27.36
C PRO A 357 6.86 9.95 -28.67
N ASP A 358 7.59 10.67 -29.51
CA ASP A 358 7.09 11.10 -30.81
C ASP A 358 6.61 9.85 -31.55
N PRO A 359 5.31 9.74 -31.88
CA PRO A 359 4.75 8.53 -32.45
C PRO A 359 5.41 8.14 -33.77
N GLU A 360 6.04 9.09 -34.48
CA GLU A 360 6.83 8.82 -35.68
C GLU A 360 8.27 8.36 -35.40
N ARG A 361 8.84 8.69 -34.24
CA ARG A 361 10.22 8.32 -33.85
C ARG A 361 10.32 7.10 -32.94
N ALA A 362 9.22 6.62 -32.38
CA ALA A 362 9.19 5.44 -31.51
C ALA A 362 8.00 4.51 -31.80
N PRO A 363 7.88 3.97 -33.04
CA PRO A 363 6.75 3.13 -33.45
C PRO A 363 6.57 1.88 -32.58
N VAL A 364 7.65 1.38 -31.97
CA VAL A 364 7.63 0.22 -31.07
C VAL A 364 6.94 0.53 -29.74
N LEU A 365 7.20 1.70 -29.13
CA LEU A 365 6.55 2.10 -27.87
C LEU A 365 5.07 2.39 -28.09
N THR A 366 4.71 3.02 -29.21
CA THR A 366 3.31 3.24 -29.61
C THR A 366 2.57 1.93 -29.85
N ALA A 367 3.23 0.93 -30.45
CA ALA A 367 2.68 -0.41 -30.64
C ALA A 367 2.51 -1.17 -29.32
N ILE A 368 3.47 -1.06 -28.39
CA ILE A 368 3.39 -1.66 -27.05
C ILE A 368 2.26 -1.02 -26.24
N ASP A 369 2.14 0.31 -26.25
CA ASP A 369 1.06 1.01 -25.54
C ASP A 369 -0.32 0.70 -26.14
N ARG A 370 -0.42 0.61 -27.47
CA ARG A 370 -1.65 0.16 -28.15
C ARG A 370 -2.00 -1.26 -27.72
N ARG A 371 -1.03 -2.19 -27.75
CA ARG A 371 -1.21 -3.59 -27.34
C ARG A 371 -1.58 -3.72 -25.86
N ASN A 372 -0.98 -2.92 -24.98
CA ASN A 372 -1.29 -2.88 -23.55
C ASN A 372 -2.69 -2.34 -23.29
N ARG A 373 -3.13 -1.31 -24.04
CA ARG A 373 -4.51 -0.78 -23.97
C ARG A 373 -5.52 -1.81 -24.46
N GLU A 374 -5.22 -2.50 -25.56
CA GLU A 374 -6.04 -3.58 -26.11
C GLU A 374 -6.15 -4.77 -25.15
N GLN A 375 -5.04 -5.18 -24.52
CA GLN A 375 -5.03 -6.24 -23.52
C GLN A 375 -5.85 -5.87 -22.28
N ARG A 376 -5.68 -4.66 -21.74
CA ARG A 376 -6.48 -4.16 -20.61
C ARG A 376 -7.97 -4.05 -20.96
N ALA A 377 -8.29 -3.65 -22.19
CA ALA A 377 -9.67 -3.62 -22.67
C ALA A 377 -10.25 -5.03 -22.84
N ALA A 378 -9.46 -5.99 -23.34
CA ALA A 378 -9.84 -7.39 -23.48
C ALA A 378 -10.06 -8.06 -22.11
N GLU A 379 -9.19 -7.82 -21.14
CA GLU A 379 -9.36 -8.30 -19.76
C GLU A 379 -10.61 -7.71 -19.10
N ARG A 380 -10.88 -6.41 -19.28
CA ARG A 380 -12.12 -5.79 -18.80
C ARG A 380 -13.35 -6.41 -19.45
N ARG A 381 -13.32 -6.70 -20.75
CA ARG A 381 -14.41 -7.39 -21.45
C ARG A 381 -14.62 -8.80 -20.91
N ARG A 382 -13.57 -9.61 -20.79
CA ARG A 382 -13.63 -10.97 -20.21
C ARG A 382 -14.17 -10.98 -18.78
N ARG A 383 -13.74 -10.03 -17.95
CA ARG A 383 -14.24 -9.87 -16.58
C ARG A 383 -15.72 -9.49 -16.56
N THR A 384 -16.14 -8.59 -17.44
CA THR A 384 -17.55 -8.20 -17.60
C THR A 384 -18.40 -9.37 -18.10
N GLU A 385 -17.91 -10.15 -19.06
CA GLU A 385 -18.57 -11.35 -19.58
C GLU A 385 -18.72 -12.42 -18.48
N SER A 386 -17.67 -12.68 -17.70
CA SER A 386 -17.72 -13.60 -16.57
C SER A 386 -18.72 -13.16 -15.49
N GLU A 387 -18.78 -11.85 -15.19
CA GLU A 387 -19.78 -11.29 -14.27
C GLU A 387 -21.22 -11.41 -14.81
N ILE A 388 -21.43 -11.20 -16.11
CA ILE A 388 -22.72 -11.40 -16.79
C ILE A 388 -23.14 -12.86 -16.75
N GLU A 389 -22.21 -13.78 -16.97
CA GLU A 389 -22.48 -15.23 -16.97
C GLU A 389 -22.83 -15.73 -15.56
N ALA A 390 -22.12 -15.26 -14.53
CA ALA A 390 -22.46 -15.52 -13.13
C ALA A 390 -23.87 -14.99 -12.78
N LEU A 391 -24.25 -13.80 -13.29
CA LEU A 391 -25.60 -13.24 -13.13
C LEU A 391 -26.66 -14.10 -13.82
N ARG A 392 -26.39 -14.62 -15.03
CA ARG A 392 -27.31 -15.53 -15.75
C ARG A 392 -27.54 -16.81 -14.96
N HIS A 393 -26.47 -17.45 -14.49
CA HIS A 393 -26.58 -18.65 -13.64
C HIS A 393 -27.39 -18.39 -12.38
N LYS A 394 -27.23 -17.22 -11.76
CA LYS A 394 -28.01 -16.84 -10.56
C LYS A 394 -29.49 -16.62 -10.88
N ILE A 395 -29.81 -15.99 -12.01
CA ILE A 395 -31.20 -15.82 -12.48
C ILE A 395 -31.84 -17.18 -12.76
N ASP A 396 -31.14 -18.09 -13.42
CA ASP A 396 -31.68 -19.42 -13.72
C ASP A 396 -31.84 -20.29 -12.47
N SER A 397 -30.95 -20.14 -11.49
CA SER A 397 -31.11 -20.74 -10.15
C SER A 397 -32.39 -20.25 -9.48
N VAL A 398 -32.63 -18.93 -9.46
CA VAL A 398 -33.84 -18.32 -8.89
C VAL A 398 -35.09 -18.76 -9.67
N ARG A 399 -35.05 -18.85 -10.99
CA ARG A 399 -36.16 -19.37 -11.81
C ARG A 399 -36.50 -20.81 -11.46
N ARG A 400 -35.50 -21.67 -11.27
CA ARG A 400 -35.70 -23.06 -10.82
C ARG A 400 -36.29 -23.13 -9.40
N GLN A 401 -35.80 -22.28 -8.48
CA GLN A 401 -36.38 -22.20 -7.13
C GLN A 401 -37.85 -21.75 -7.16
N ILE A 402 -38.20 -20.75 -7.97
CA ILE A 402 -39.58 -20.27 -8.14
C ILE A 402 -40.46 -21.34 -8.80
N ALA A 403 -39.92 -22.13 -9.73
CA ALA A 403 -40.66 -23.21 -10.38
C ALA A 403 -40.97 -24.39 -9.42
N ASN A 404 -40.15 -24.57 -8.38
CA ASN A 404 -40.27 -25.65 -7.41
C ASN A 404 -41.02 -25.28 -6.12
N GLN A 405 -41.56 -24.06 -6.02
CA GLN A 405 -42.41 -23.67 -4.89
C GLN A 405 -43.90 -23.84 -5.24
N PRO A 406 -44.72 -24.51 -4.40
CA PRO A 406 -46.17 -24.52 -4.56
C PRO A 406 -46.69 -23.09 -4.37
N LEU A 407 -47.31 -22.56 -5.44
CA LEU A 407 -47.80 -21.19 -5.54
C LEU A 407 -48.81 -20.85 -4.45
N VAL A 408 -48.51 -19.83 -3.64
CA VAL A 408 -49.53 -19.06 -2.91
C VAL A 408 -49.96 -17.88 -3.79
N ALA A 409 -51.27 -17.80 -3.95
CA ALA A 409 -52.14 -16.88 -4.69
C ALA A 409 -51.65 -15.47 -5.09
N GLU A 410 -51.97 -15.12 -6.35
CA GLU A 410 -52.54 -13.84 -6.80
C GLU A 410 -51.88 -12.51 -6.40
N ALA A 411 -50.58 -12.40 -6.63
CA ALA A 411 -50.02 -11.16 -7.17
C ALA A 411 -49.23 -11.51 -8.44
N THR A 412 -49.72 -11.02 -9.56
CA THR A 412 -49.41 -11.51 -10.91
C THR A 412 -47.91 -11.60 -11.17
N ARG A 413 -47.43 -12.78 -11.59
CA ARG A 413 -46.06 -13.06 -12.10
C ARG A 413 -45.54 -11.94 -13.01
N ARG A 414 -46.43 -11.28 -13.77
CA ARG A 414 -46.16 -10.10 -14.59
C ARG A 414 -45.56 -8.92 -13.82
N ASP A 415 -46.05 -8.62 -12.63
CA ASP A 415 -45.61 -7.46 -11.85
C ASP A 415 -44.19 -7.69 -11.33
N LEU A 416 -43.91 -8.88 -10.81
CA LEU A 416 -42.57 -9.26 -10.35
C LEU A 416 -41.55 -9.25 -11.51
N PHE A 417 -41.91 -9.79 -12.67
CA PHE A 417 -41.03 -9.76 -13.85
C PHE A 417 -40.85 -8.34 -14.39
N SER A 418 -41.88 -7.50 -14.36
CA SER A 418 -41.79 -6.11 -14.80
C SER A 418 -40.92 -5.26 -13.87
N GLU A 419 -40.95 -5.53 -12.56
CA GLU A 419 -40.12 -4.85 -11.56
C GLU A 419 -38.66 -5.32 -11.63
N LEU A 420 -38.42 -6.62 -11.79
CA LEU A 420 -37.07 -7.16 -12.00
C LEU A 420 -36.44 -6.62 -13.31
N ARG A 421 -37.22 -6.52 -14.39
CA ARG A 421 -36.76 -5.93 -15.65
C ARG A 421 -36.45 -4.44 -15.51
N ARG A 422 -37.29 -3.68 -14.78
CA ARG A 422 -37.02 -2.26 -14.45
C ARG A 422 -35.74 -2.07 -13.64
N ARG A 423 -35.51 -2.92 -12.63
CA ARG A 423 -34.28 -2.86 -11.80
C ARG A 423 -33.02 -3.25 -12.56
N ALA A 424 -33.10 -4.25 -13.45
CA ALA A 424 -31.99 -4.63 -14.32
C ALA A 424 -31.63 -3.52 -15.31
N LEU A 425 -32.63 -2.89 -15.95
CA LEU A 425 -32.43 -1.78 -16.88
C LEU A 425 -31.87 -0.52 -16.20
N ARG A 426 -32.21 -0.26 -14.93
CA ARG A 426 -31.62 0.84 -14.15
C ARG A 426 -30.13 0.61 -13.83
N ARG A 427 -29.70 -0.65 -13.67
CA ARG A 427 -28.28 -1.00 -13.44
C ARG A 427 -27.44 -1.01 -14.72
N LEU A 428 -28.07 -1.14 -15.89
CA LEU A 428 -27.40 -1.18 -17.19
C LEU A 428 -27.33 0.17 -17.91
N ARG A 429 -27.94 1.24 -17.36
CA ARG A 429 -27.76 2.59 -17.91
C ARG A 429 -26.37 3.13 -17.52
N PRO A 430 -25.54 3.53 -18.49
CA PRO A 430 -24.32 4.29 -18.18
C PRO A 430 -24.73 5.60 -17.52
N ARG A 431 -24.16 5.89 -16.34
CA ARG A 431 -24.22 7.23 -15.75
C ARG A 431 -23.56 8.18 -16.76
N ARG A 432 -24.35 9.06 -17.37
CA ARG A 432 -23.84 10.20 -18.14
C ARG A 432 -23.05 11.13 -17.22
#